data_AF-A0A251TE62-F1
#
_entry.id   AF-A0A251TE62-F1
#
_cell.length_a   1.000
_cell.length_b   1.000
_cell.length_c   1.000
_cell.angle_alpha   90.00
_cell.angle_beta   90.00
_cell.angle_gamma   90.00
#
_symmetry.space_group_name_H-M   'P 1'
#
loop_
_entity.id
_entity.type
_entity.pdbx_description
1 polymer ?
#
loop_
_entity_poly.entity_id
_entity_poly.type
_entity_poly.pdbx_seq_one_letter_code
_entity_poly.pdbx_strand_id
1 'polypeptide(L)'
;MKSHNQIWCLSHCSVSINPFCFNPYLLPNPSSFFIFTQTTIFHLTTPNMKNTINNGGTKLILLHPYIQKQGSSTRLYWLIAAVSIFAIASLLTFVYTRESFITTTTSVATASITTAATTLDHHILPKSVAKALMYYAANTNSSDHMSHTDIKQVSDVIRQCPSPCNFLVFGLTPETLLWNALNHRGRTVFIDENRYYAAYIEEKHPEIEAYDVQYTTKISELHELVTSVREQARNECRPVQNLLFSECKIGLNDLPNQLYELDWDIILVDGPRGYWPEGPGRMSAIFTAGVLARSKKGGNRKTHVFVHDYKREVERVSSEEFLCKENLVKSSKDLLAHYMVERVVDDGGSHQFCRTAKAKAKAKRRAA
;
A
#
# COMPACT_ATOMS: atom_id res chain seq x y z
N MET A 1 45.70 -24.28 -13.19
CA MET A 1 46.44 -23.20 -12.50
C MET A 1 45.77 -22.96 -11.15
N LYS A 2 46.49 -23.26 -10.06
CA LYS A 2 46.14 -22.89 -8.68
C LYS A 2 46.63 -21.46 -8.41
N SER A 3 45.86 -20.67 -7.66
CA SER A 3 46.26 -19.85 -6.48
C SER A 3 45.26 -18.70 -6.30
N HIS A 4 44.48 -18.73 -5.21
CA HIS A 4 44.66 -17.96 -3.97
C HIS A 4 44.50 -16.44 -4.14
N ASN A 5 43.37 -15.91 -3.65
CA ASN A 5 43.34 -14.58 -3.04
C ASN A 5 43.12 -14.76 -1.54
N GLN A 6 44.17 -14.45 -0.77
CA GLN A 6 44.16 -14.44 0.68
C GLN A 6 43.44 -13.18 1.20
N ILE A 7 42.59 -13.39 2.19
CA ILE A 7 42.06 -12.35 3.08
C ILE A 7 43.12 -12.11 4.15
N TRP A 8 43.60 -10.87 4.27
CA TRP A 8 44.39 -10.43 5.42
C TRP A 8 43.50 -9.65 6.38
N CYS A 9 43.17 -10.26 7.52
CA CYS A 9 42.74 -9.54 8.72
C CYS A 9 43.94 -9.45 9.67
N LEU A 10 44.41 -8.23 9.92
CA LEU A 10 45.32 -7.95 11.04
C LEU A 10 44.51 -7.25 12.12
N SER A 11 44.44 -7.88 13.29
CA SER A 11 43.98 -7.28 14.53
C SER A 11 45.17 -6.64 15.24
N HIS A 12 45.02 -5.38 15.69
CA HIS A 12 45.25 -4.96 17.08
C HIS A 12 45.03 -3.43 17.26
N CYS A 13 44.16 -3.11 18.23
CA CYS A 13 44.05 -1.91 19.06
C CYS A 13 43.93 -0.49 18.45
N SER A 14 42.72 0.07 18.60
CA SER A 14 42.40 1.30 19.36
C SER A 14 41.62 2.39 18.59
N VAL A 15 40.39 2.60 19.06
CA VAL A 15 39.60 3.86 19.06
C VAL A 15 39.12 4.42 17.70
N SER A 16 37.82 4.24 17.48
CA SER A 16 36.83 5.15 16.88
C SER A 16 36.83 5.48 15.38
N ILE A 17 35.60 5.47 14.84
CA ILE A 17 35.08 6.02 13.57
C ILE A 17 35.21 5.11 12.33
N ASN A 18 34.05 4.64 11.84
CA ASN A 18 33.88 3.92 10.57
C ASN A 18 34.37 4.76 9.36
N PRO A 19 35.22 4.20 8.47
CA PRO A 19 35.44 4.78 7.15
C PRO A 19 34.43 4.23 6.14
N PHE A 20 33.66 5.12 5.51
CA PHE A 20 32.90 4.80 4.30
C PHE A 20 33.86 4.68 3.11
N CYS A 21 33.91 3.50 2.47
CA CYS A 21 34.56 3.32 1.17
C CYS A 21 33.62 3.81 0.05
N PHE A 22 34.05 4.81 -0.71
CA PHE A 22 33.40 5.26 -1.95
C PHE A 22 33.90 4.47 -3.16
N ASN A 23 32.97 4.06 -4.03
CA ASN A 23 33.25 3.52 -5.37
C ASN A 23 33.41 4.68 -6.37
N PRO A 24 34.51 4.80 -7.15
CA PRO A 24 34.81 6.00 -7.93
C PRO A 24 34.12 6.09 -9.31
N TYR A 25 32.96 5.46 -9.52
CA TYR A 25 32.20 5.55 -10.78
C TYR A 25 30.79 6.10 -10.62
N LEU A 26 30.64 7.26 -9.96
CA LEU A 26 29.43 8.07 -10.06
C LEU A 26 29.81 9.56 -10.02
N LEU A 27 29.76 10.20 -11.20
CA LEU A 27 29.82 11.66 -11.35
C LEU A 27 28.50 12.27 -10.82
N PRO A 28 28.53 13.31 -9.95
CA PRO A 28 27.32 14.04 -9.59
C PRO A 28 27.08 15.21 -10.55
N ASN A 29 25.84 15.32 -11.03
CA ASN A 29 25.30 16.47 -11.76
C ASN A 29 25.07 17.64 -10.78
N PRO A 30 25.32 18.91 -11.14
CA PRO A 30 25.37 20.01 -10.17
C PRO A 30 24.01 20.70 -10.05
N SER A 31 23.13 20.18 -9.20
CA SER A 31 21.94 20.93 -8.78
C SER A 31 21.29 20.30 -7.55
N SER A 32 21.94 20.43 -6.40
CA SER A 32 21.32 20.28 -5.07
C SER A 32 22.25 20.85 -4.00
N PHE A 33 22.09 22.13 -3.69
CA PHE A 33 22.62 22.70 -2.44
C PHE A 33 21.67 22.30 -1.30
N PHE A 34 22.08 21.34 -0.48
CA PHE A 34 21.43 21.07 0.81
C PHE A 34 22.17 21.85 1.92
N ILE A 35 21.48 22.79 2.56
CA ILE A 35 21.94 23.44 3.78
C ILE A 35 21.48 22.59 4.97
N PHE A 36 22.40 21.88 5.61
CA PHE A 36 22.15 21.25 6.91
C PHE A 36 22.50 22.25 8.02
N THR A 37 21.51 22.69 8.80
CA THR A 37 21.75 23.39 10.07
C THR A 37 22.05 22.38 11.17
N GLN A 38 23.22 22.52 11.79
CA GLN A 38 23.74 21.65 12.84
C GLN A 38 23.11 22.02 14.19
N THR A 39 22.25 21.16 14.75
CA THR A 39 21.72 21.32 16.12
C THR A 39 22.71 20.72 17.11
N THR A 40 23.43 21.55 17.86
CA THR A 40 24.31 21.13 18.94
C THR A 40 23.48 20.76 20.17
N ILE A 41 23.48 19.47 20.54
CA ILE A 41 22.92 18.97 21.79
C ILE A 41 23.96 19.15 22.89
N PHE A 42 23.67 19.99 23.89
CA PHE A 42 24.47 20.08 25.11
C PHE A 42 24.15 18.90 26.04
N HIS A 43 25.11 18.01 26.23
CA HIS A 43 25.05 16.94 27.22
C HIS A 43 25.48 17.51 28.59
N LEU A 44 24.53 17.69 29.51
CA LEU A 44 24.80 18.02 30.91
C LEU A 44 25.10 16.72 31.67
N THR A 45 26.36 16.51 32.05
CA THR A 45 26.77 15.47 33.00
C THR A 45 26.66 16.01 34.42
N THR A 46 25.82 15.38 35.24
CA THR A 46 25.71 15.62 36.69
C THR A 46 26.81 14.88 37.44
N PRO A 47 27.52 15.49 38.40
CA PRO A 47 28.45 14.76 39.26
C PRO A 47 27.74 14.14 40.48
N ASN A 48 28.23 12.95 40.81
CA ASN A 48 27.89 12.08 41.92
C ASN A 48 28.11 12.74 43.30
N MET A 49 27.13 12.65 44.22
CA MET A 49 27.35 12.86 45.65
C MET A 49 26.62 11.81 46.50
N LYS A 50 27.36 11.37 47.51
CA LYS A 50 27.13 10.24 48.43
C LYS A 50 25.96 10.46 49.38
N ASN A 51 25.24 9.39 49.67
CA ASN A 51 24.26 9.31 50.76
C ASN A 51 24.92 9.46 52.13
N THR A 52 24.38 10.34 52.97
CA THR A 52 24.55 10.30 54.43
C THR A 52 23.23 10.74 55.07
N ILE A 53 22.68 9.87 55.92
CA ILE A 53 21.44 10.04 56.66
C ILE A 53 21.71 10.96 57.85
N ASN A 54 20.83 11.96 58.11
CA ASN A 54 20.54 12.40 59.47
C ASN A 54 19.24 13.21 59.60
N ASN A 55 18.63 13.04 60.78
CA ASN A 55 17.32 13.47 61.24
C ASN A 55 17.06 14.99 61.30
N GLY A 56 15.78 15.34 61.15
CA GLY A 56 15.09 16.28 62.05
C GLY A 56 14.95 17.73 61.58
N GLY A 57 13.72 18.24 61.71
CA GLY A 57 13.47 19.66 61.98
C GLY A 57 12.98 20.51 60.80
N THR A 58 11.72 20.90 60.88
CA THR A 58 11.06 21.98 60.15
C THR A 58 11.80 23.32 60.27
N LYS A 59 12.09 24.01 59.15
CA LYS A 59 12.20 25.48 59.12
C LYS A 59 11.78 26.07 57.77
N LEU A 60 10.75 26.90 57.86
CA LEU A 60 10.26 27.85 56.87
C LEU A 60 11.38 28.85 56.51
N ILE A 61 11.71 29.01 55.23
CA ILE A 61 12.52 30.12 54.75
C ILE A 61 11.67 30.95 53.79
N LEU A 62 11.27 32.10 54.31
CA LEU A 62 10.64 33.22 53.61
C LEU A 62 11.67 33.86 52.67
N LEU A 63 11.40 33.94 51.36
CA LEU A 63 12.20 34.73 50.43
C LEU A 63 11.33 35.84 49.83
N HIS A 64 11.74 37.09 50.10
CA HIS A 64 11.25 38.31 49.48
C HIS A 64 11.46 38.27 47.95
N PRO A 65 10.52 38.78 47.13
CA PRO A 65 10.75 38.93 45.71
C PRO A 65 11.62 40.17 45.46
N TYR A 66 12.87 39.95 45.05
CA TYR A 66 13.72 41.00 44.50
C TYR A 66 13.40 41.17 43.01
N ILE A 67 12.77 42.29 42.68
CA ILE A 67 12.47 42.72 41.32
C ILE A 67 13.79 43.15 40.66
N GLN A 68 14.34 42.32 39.76
CA GLN A 68 15.44 42.71 38.90
C GLN A 68 14.91 43.23 37.56
N LYS A 69 15.11 44.54 37.37
CA LYS A 69 14.67 45.38 36.26
C LYS A 69 15.38 45.00 34.94
N GLN A 70 14.57 44.84 33.90
CA GLN A 70 14.81 44.98 32.45
C GLN A 70 16.25 45.15 31.94
N GLY A 71 16.68 44.18 31.12
CA GLY A 71 17.75 44.32 30.14
C GLY A 71 17.44 43.50 28.88
N SER A 72 17.43 44.16 27.72
CA SER A 72 17.34 43.63 26.33
C SER A 72 15.99 43.66 25.60
N SER A 73 15.25 44.77 25.71
CA SER A 73 14.13 45.10 24.81
C SER A 73 14.52 45.09 23.32
N THR A 74 15.77 45.46 23.00
CA THR A 74 16.27 45.54 21.62
C THR A 74 16.30 44.20 20.87
N ARG A 75 16.64 43.08 21.53
CA ARG A 75 16.71 41.76 20.85
C ARG A 75 15.32 41.23 20.48
N LEU A 76 14.32 41.50 21.30
CA LEU A 76 12.94 41.09 21.03
C LEU A 76 12.36 41.88 19.86
N TYR A 77 12.61 43.18 19.77
CA TYR A 77 12.20 43.99 18.62
C TYR A 77 12.87 43.55 17.31
N TRP A 78 14.16 43.19 17.35
CA TRP A 78 14.86 42.67 16.16
C TRP A 78 14.30 41.32 15.69
N LEU A 79 13.92 40.43 16.61
CA LEU A 79 13.30 39.14 16.27
C LEU A 79 11.91 39.34 15.68
N ILE A 80 11.09 40.22 16.27
CA ILE A 80 9.75 40.52 15.74
C ILE A 80 9.85 41.18 14.35
N ALA A 81 10.81 42.09 14.15
CA ALA A 81 11.05 42.70 12.84
C ALA A 81 11.49 41.67 11.79
N ALA A 82 12.39 40.75 12.15
CA ALA A 82 12.85 39.70 11.25
C ALA A 82 11.71 38.74 10.83
N VAL A 83 10.87 38.31 11.78
CA VAL A 83 9.72 37.45 11.49
C VAL A 83 8.68 38.18 10.62
N SER A 84 8.45 39.47 10.88
CA SER A 84 7.53 40.29 10.08
C SER A 84 8.01 40.46 8.63
N ILE A 85 9.31 40.73 8.45
CA ILE A 85 9.92 40.84 7.11
C ILE A 85 9.82 39.51 6.36
N PHE A 86 10.06 38.39 7.02
CA PHE A 86 9.95 37.06 6.39
C PHE A 86 8.52 36.75 5.96
N ALA A 87 7.53 37.05 6.81
CA ALA A 87 6.12 36.85 6.48
C ALA A 87 5.67 37.72 5.29
N ILE A 88 6.12 38.98 5.23
CA ILE A 88 5.82 39.88 4.10
C ILE A 88 6.48 39.38 2.81
N ALA A 89 7.73 38.93 2.87
CA ALA A 89 8.43 38.37 1.71
C ALA A 89 7.75 37.10 1.17
N SER A 90 7.26 36.22 2.05
CA SER A 90 6.49 35.04 1.67
C SER A 90 5.13 35.39 1.04
N LEU A 91 4.44 36.42 1.54
CA LEU A 91 3.18 36.87 0.94
C LEU A 91 3.41 37.47 -0.46
N LEU A 92 4.46 38.27 -0.61
CA LEU A 92 4.81 38.88 -1.91
C LEU A 92 5.21 37.83 -2.94
N THR A 93 5.95 36.79 -2.56
CA THR A 93 6.26 35.66 -3.46
C THR A 93 5.02 34.86 -3.84
N PHE A 94 4.05 34.68 -2.93
CA PHE A 94 2.79 34.01 -3.26
C PHE A 94 1.93 34.82 -4.24
N VAL A 95 1.88 36.14 -4.09
CA VAL A 95 1.15 37.03 -5.03
C VAL A 95 1.86 37.11 -6.38
N TYR A 96 3.19 37.21 -6.40
CA TYR A 96 3.96 37.29 -7.66
C TYR A 96 3.94 35.97 -8.45
N THR A 97 3.87 34.84 -7.75
CA THR A 97 3.69 33.53 -8.41
C THR A 97 2.25 33.33 -8.90
N ARG A 98 1.21 33.87 -8.25
CA ARG A 98 -0.16 33.82 -8.78
C ARG A 98 -0.37 34.62 -10.07
N GLU A 99 0.29 35.77 -10.22
CA GLU A 99 0.25 36.58 -11.46
C GLU A 99 1.03 35.92 -12.63
N SER A 100 1.90 34.96 -12.35
CA SER A 100 2.70 34.25 -13.37
C SER A 100 2.00 33.00 -13.94
N PHE A 101 0.84 32.58 -13.39
CA PHE A 101 0.09 31.39 -13.84
C PHE A 101 -1.20 31.68 -14.61
N ILE A 102 -1.51 32.95 -14.89
CA ILE A 102 -2.65 33.34 -15.72
C ILE A 102 -2.12 34.19 -16.87
N THR A 103 -1.48 33.58 -17.88
CA THR A 103 -1.51 33.97 -19.30
C THR A 103 -0.62 33.00 -20.09
N THR A 104 -1.13 31.79 -20.34
CA THR A 104 -0.70 30.99 -21.50
C THR A 104 -1.92 30.24 -22.06
N THR A 105 -2.92 30.97 -22.52
CA THR A 105 -3.88 30.42 -23.48
C THR A 105 -3.23 30.47 -24.85
N THR A 106 -2.58 29.37 -25.24
CA THR A 106 -2.14 29.13 -26.61
C THR A 106 -3.37 29.09 -27.52
N SER A 107 -3.47 30.05 -28.43
CA SER A 107 -4.41 30.05 -29.54
C SER A 107 -4.05 28.94 -30.53
N VAL A 108 -4.71 27.78 -30.42
CA VAL A 108 -4.64 26.74 -31.44
C VAL A 108 -5.63 27.11 -32.55
N ALA A 109 -5.09 27.42 -33.74
CA ALA A 109 -5.86 27.64 -34.95
C ALA A 109 -6.68 26.39 -35.28
N THR A 110 -8.00 26.54 -35.36
CA THR A 110 -8.93 25.50 -35.80
C THR A 110 -8.87 25.42 -37.32
N ALA A 111 -8.10 24.46 -37.85
CA ALA A 111 -8.31 23.97 -39.21
C ALA A 111 -9.54 23.06 -39.20
N SER A 112 -10.64 23.52 -39.78
CA SER A 112 -11.86 22.75 -39.97
C SER A 112 -11.62 21.62 -40.99
N ILE A 113 -11.21 20.47 -40.50
CA ILE A 113 -11.31 19.22 -41.26
C ILE A 113 -12.70 18.66 -40.97
N THR A 114 -13.61 18.78 -41.94
CA THR A 114 -14.85 18.02 -41.99
C THR A 114 -14.53 16.54 -42.18
N THR A 115 -14.23 15.84 -41.09
CA THR A 115 -14.28 14.38 -41.03
C THR A 115 -15.65 13.98 -40.51
N ALA A 116 -16.40 13.28 -41.35
CA ALA A 116 -17.70 12.72 -41.01
C ALA A 116 -17.60 11.95 -39.68
N ALA A 117 -18.45 12.33 -38.73
CA ALA A 117 -18.55 11.68 -37.43
C ALA A 117 -19.09 10.25 -37.61
N THR A 118 -18.18 9.28 -37.71
CA THR A 118 -18.44 7.94 -37.20
C THR A 118 -18.34 8.01 -35.68
N THR A 119 -19.47 8.07 -34.99
CA THR A 119 -19.59 7.84 -33.54
C THR A 119 -19.29 6.36 -33.25
N LEU A 120 -18.03 5.96 -33.39
CA LEU A 120 -17.56 4.61 -33.09
C LEU A 120 -16.71 4.66 -31.82
N ASP A 121 -17.36 4.45 -30.67
CA ASP A 121 -16.83 3.67 -29.55
C ASP A 121 -15.35 3.89 -29.16
N HIS A 122 -14.92 5.15 -29.05
CA HIS A 122 -13.57 5.54 -28.58
C HIS A 122 -13.33 5.24 -27.09
N HIS A 123 -14.16 4.39 -26.47
CA HIS A 123 -14.19 4.12 -25.03
C HIS A 123 -13.47 2.83 -24.61
N ILE A 124 -13.05 1.99 -25.57
CA ILE A 124 -12.42 0.70 -25.31
C ILE A 124 -11.05 0.65 -25.97
N LEU A 125 -10.03 0.20 -25.23
CA LEU A 125 -8.68 -0.01 -25.78
C LEU A 125 -8.76 -0.96 -27.00
N PRO A 126 -8.23 -0.58 -28.18
CA PRO A 126 -8.35 -1.41 -29.38
C PRO A 126 -7.84 -2.82 -29.14
N LYS A 127 -8.59 -3.83 -29.62
CA LYS A 127 -8.26 -5.26 -29.39
C LYS A 127 -6.85 -5.62 -29.87
N SER A 128 -6.37 -5.02 -30.95
CA SER A 128 -5.01 -5.20 -31.46
C SER A 128 -3.96 -4.70 -30.46
N VAL A 129 -4.18 -3.54 -29.86
CA VAL A 129 -3.30 -2.95 -28.84
C VAL A 129 -3.31 -3.82 -27.58
N ALA A 130 -4.49 -4.18 -27.07
CA ALA A 130 -4.60 -5.06 -25.90
C ALA A 130 -3.88 -6.41 -26.13
N LYS A 131 -4.04 -7.00 -27.32
CA LYS A 131 -3.35 -8.25 -27.70
C LYS A 131 -1.83 -8.08 -27.77
N ALA A 132 -1.35 -6.97 -28.33
CA ALA A 132 0.09 -6.68 -28.37
C ALA A 132 0.66 -6.50 -26.96
N LEU A 133 -0.01 -5.74 -26.08
CA LEU A 133 0.40 -5.56 -24.68
C LEU A 133 0.49 -6.90 -23.94
N MET A 134 -0.54 -7.74 -24.05
CA MET A 134 -0.52 -9.08 -23.45
C MET A 134 0.60 -9.96 -24.01
N TYR A 135 0.85 -9.90 -25.33
CA TYR A 135 1.91 -10.69 -25.96
C TYR A 135 3.28 -10.31 -25.40
N TYR A 136 3.64 -9.03 -25.39
CA TYR A 136 4.94 -8.59 -24.88
C TYR A 136 5.07 -8.80 -23.37
N ALA A 137 4.00 -8.62 -22.59
CA ALA A 137 4.01 -8.86 -21.15
C ALA A 137 4.11 -10.35 -20.79
N ALA A 138 3.61 -11.27 -21.63
CA ALA A 138 3.72 -12.70 -21.37
C ALA A 138 5.02 -13.33 -21.89
N ASN A 139 5.77 -12.59 -22.71
CA ASN A 139 7.00 -13.04 -23.37
C ASN A 139 8.25 -12.34 -22.82
N THR A 140 8.22 -11.88 -21.57
CA THR A 140 9.41 -11.31 -20.91
C THR A 140 10.43 -12.40 -20.58
N ASN A 141 11.70 -12.02 -20.43
CA ASN A 141 12.76 -12.96 -20.03
C ASN A 141 12.83 -13.19 -18.51
N SER A 142 11.90 -12.64 -17.73
CA SER A 142 11.82 -12.88 -16.28
C SER A 142 11.25 -14.28 -16.01
N SER A 143 11.56 -14.88 -14.87
CA SER A 143 10.85 -16.08 -14.39
C SER A 143 9.59 -15.74 -13.60
N ASP A 144 9.50 -14.52 -13.09
CA ASP A 144 8.52 -14.12 -12.09
C ASP A 144 7.41 -13.30 -12.74
N HIS A 145 6.72 -13.91 -13.72
CA HIS A 145 5.60 -13.27 -14.42
C HIS A 145 4.41 -14.23 -14.56
N MET A 146 3.23 -13.65 -14.73
CA MET A 146 2.01 -14.38 -14.97
C MET A 146 2.02 -15.00 -16.38
N SER A 147 1.46 -16.22 -16.53
CA SER A 147 1.43 -16.89 -17.83
C SER A 147 0.52 -16.16 -18.83
N HIS A 148 0.77 -16.30 -20.14
CA HIS A 148 -0.12 -15.73 -21.16
C HIS A 148 -1.59 -16.16 -20.98
N THR A 149 -1.82 -17.40 -20.52
CA THR A 149 -3.20 -17.91 -20.30
C THR A 149 -3.89 -17.16 -19.17
N ASP A 150 -3.16 -16.91 -18.08
CA ASP A 150 -3.67 -16.24 -16.89
C ASP A 150 -3.85 -14.73 -17.15
N ILE A 151 -2.87 -14.10 -17.81
CA ILE A 151 -2.96 -12.70 -18.26
C ILE A 151 -4.20 -12.49 -19.12
N LYS A 152 -4.41 -13.39 -20.10
CA LYS A 152 -5.56 -13.33 -20.98
C LYS A 152 -6.87 -13.45 -20.21
N GLN A 153 -6.93 -14.32 -19.19
CA GLN A 153 -8.13 -14.52 -18.40
C GLN A 153 -8.53 -13.26 -17.62
N VAL A 154 -7.57 -12.58 -16.99
CA VAL A 154 -7.82 -11.30 -16.30
C VAL A 154 -8.20 -10.20 -17.31
N SER A 155 -7.44 -10.08 -18.40
CA SER A 155 -7.69 -9.10 -19.47
C SER A 155 -9.07 -9.23 -20.13
N ASP A 156 -9.54 -10.46 -20.33
CA ASP A 156 -10.88 -10.71 -20.88
C ASP A 156 -11.99 -10.16 -19.97
N VAL A 157 -11.80 -10.19 -18.65
CA VAL A 157 -12.75 -9.61 -17.68
C VAL A 157 -12.62 -8.09 -17.62
N ILE A 158 -11.41 -7.53 -17.59
CA ILE A 158 -11.19 -6.07 -17.63
C ILE A 158 -11.89 -5.47 -18.85
N ARG A 159 -11.73 -6.09 -20.03
CA ARG A 159 -12.35 -5.60 -21.28
C ARG A 159 -13.88 -5.65 -21.28
N GLN A 160 -14.48 -6.53 -20.47
CA GLN A 160 -15.93 -6.66 -20.32
C GLN A 160 -16.50 -5.82 -19.18
N CYS A 161 -15.62 -5.20 -18.38
CA CYS A 161 -16.01 -4.37 -17.25
C CYS A 161 -16.58 -3.03 -17.75
N PRO A 162 -17.77 -2.61 -17.28
CA PRO A 162 -18.30 -1.29 -17.60
C PRO A 162 -17.35 -0.17 -17.14
N SER A 163 -17.20 0.88 -17.94
CA SER A 163 -16.37 2.04 -17.58
C SER A 163 -17.17 3.06 -16.75
N PRO A 164 -16.59 3.65 -15.68
CA PRO A 164 -15.25 3.36 -15.15
C PRO A 164 -15.23 2.03 -14.37
N CYS A 165 -14.23 1.20 -14.63
CA CYS A 165 -14.02 -0.06 -13.92
C CYS A 165 -13.06 0.16 -12.75
N ASN A 166 -13.50 -0.16 -11.53
CA ASN A 166 -12.65 -0.11 -10.34
C ASN A 166 -11.88 -1.43 -10.20
N PHE A 167 -10.57 -1.38 -10.40
CA PHE A 167 -9.68 -2.53 -10.33
C PHE A 167 -8.69 -2.40 -9.17
N LEU A 168 -8.79 -3.28 -8.18
CA LEU A 168 -7.85 -3.37 -7.07
C LEU A 168 -6.85 -4.49 -7.34
N VAL A 169 -5.56 -4.22 -7.15
CA VAL A 169 -4.50 -5.22 -7.28
C VAL A 169 -3.69 -5.26 -5.99
N PHE A 170 -3.68 -6.39 -5.31
CA PHE A 170 -2.71 -6.65 -4.25
C PHE A 170 -1.44 -7.21 -4.90
N GLY A 171 -0.32 -6.51 -4.75
CA GLY A 171 1.00 -6.82 -5.31
C GLY A 171 1.40 -5.89 -6.45
N LEU A 172 2.59 -5.31 -6.35
CA LEU A 172 3.29 -4.68 -7.48
C LEU A 172 4.15 -5.73 -8.18
N THR A 173 3.72 -6.13 -9.38
CA THR A 173 4.36 -7.18 -10.17
C THR A 173 4.88 -6.61 -11.50
N PRO A 174 5.60 -7.40 -12.33
CA PRO A 174 5.97 -6.96 -13.68
C PRO A 174 4.76 -6.57 -14.55
N GLU A 175 3.56 -7.09 -14.27
CA GLU A 175 2.33 -6.76 -14.98
C GLU A 175 1.66 -5.45 -14.50
N THR A 176 2.22 -4.73 -13.53
CA THR A 176 1.64 -3.47 -12.99
C THR A 176 1.23 -2.50 -14.09
N LEU A 177 2.13 -2.21 -15.04
CA LEU A 177 1.84 -1.30 -16.16
C LEU A 177 0.82 -1.90 -17.14
N LEU A 178 0.82 -3.23 -17.31
CA LEU A 178 -0.15 -3.92 -18.15
C LEU A 178 -1.57 -3.75 -17.58
N TRP A 179 -1.75 -3.97 -16.27
CA TRP A 179 -3.03 -3.83 -15.60
C TRP A 179 -3.58 -2.41 -15.71
N ASN A 180 -2.74 -1.41 -15.47
CA ASN A 180 -3.14 -0.02 -15.61
C ASN A 180 -3.54 0.33 -17.06
N ALA A 181 -2.74 -0.11 -18.05
CA ALA A 181 -3.01 0.16 -19.45
C ALA A 181 -4.26 -0.55 -19.98
N LEU A 182 -4.49 -1.80 -19.57
CA LEU A 182 -5.68 -2.57 -19.98
C LEU A 182 -6.96 -2.01 -19.38
N ASN A 183 -6.91 -1.48 -18.16
CA ASN A 183 -8.04 -0.80 -17.51
C ASN A 183 -8.18 0.66 -17.97
N HIS A 184 -8.11 0.88 -19.28
CA HIS A 184 -8.14 2.21 -19.89
C HIS A 184 -9.42 2.96 -19.49
N ARG A 185 -9.28 4.19 -18.97
CA ARG A 185 -10.37 5.04 -18.41
C ARG A 185 -11.09 4.44 -17.18
N GLY A 186 -10.59 3.35 -16.61
CA GLY A 186 -10.95 2.89 -15.28
C GLY A 186 -10.02 3.48 -14.23
N ARG A 187 -10.18 3.01 -12.99
CA ARG A 187 -9.23 3.30 -11.90
C ARG A 187 -8.59 2.00 -11.47
N THR A 188 -7.26 1.96 -11.48
CA THR A 188 -6.49 0.82 -11.00
C THR A 188 -5.68 1.25 -9.79
N VAL A 189 -5.83 0.54 -8.67
CA VAL A 189 -5.10 0.82 -7.44
C VAL A 189 -4.27 -0.39 -7.05
N PHE A 190 -3.01 -0.17 -6.71
CA PHE A 190 -2.06 -1.21 -6.33
C PHE A 190 -1.75 -1.14 -4.83
N ILE A 191 -1.70 -2.28 -4.17
CA ILE A 191 -1.37 -2.41 -2.75
C ILE A 191 -0.19 -3.36 -2.58
N ASP A 192 0.96 -2.89 -2.08
CA ASP A 192 2.17 -3.72 -1.91
C ASP A 192 2.64 -3.81 -0.45
N GLU A 193 3.39 -4.85 -0.10
CA GLU A 193 4.02 -4.94 1.23
C GLU A 193 5.23 -4.02 1.41
N ASN A 194 5.82 -3.50 0.33
CA ASN A 194 7.08 -2.76 0.36
C ASN A 194 6.88 -1.28 0.04
N ARG A 195 6.87 -0.45 1.08
CA ARG A 195 6.80 1.02 1.00
C ARG A 195 7.81 1.67 0.05
N TYR A 196 9.04 1.15 0.02
CA TYR A 196 10.09 1.73 -0.83
C TYR A 196 9.85 1.36 -2.29
N TYR A 197 9.32 0.17 -2.55
CA TYR A 197 9.01 -0.26 -3.89
C TYR A 197 7.78 0.45 -4.44
N ALA A 198 6.73 0.65 -3.62
CA ALA A 198 5.58 1.47 -3.97
C ALA A 198 6.01 2.91 -4.35
N ALA A 199 6.75 3.59 -3.47
CA ALA A 199 7.25 4.94 -3.74
C ALA A 199 8.13 5.02 -5.00
N TYR A 200 9.00 4.02 -5.22
CA TYR A 200 9.82 3.95 -6.43
C TYR A 200 8.98 3.78 -7.70
N ILE A 201 7.92 2.96 -7.67
CA ILE A 201 7.02 2.78 -8.81
C ILE A 201 6.25 4.07 -9.10
N GLU A 202 5.73 4.76 -8.08
CA GLU A 202 5.02 6.04 -8.27
C GLU A 202 5.94 7.15 -8.81
N GLU A 203 7.20 7.21 -8.34
CA GLU A 203 8.19 8.17 -8.87
C GLU A 203 8.48 7.91 -10.36
N LYS A 204 8.64 6.62 -10.72
CA LYS A 204 8.99 6.21 -12.09
C LYS A 204 7.80 6.26 -13.05
N HIS A 205 6.60 6.01 -12.55
CA HIS A 205 5.35 5.92 -13.30
C HIS A 205 4.27 6.74 -12.58
N PRO A 206 4.24 8.08 -12.77
CA PRO A 206 3.31 8.97 -12.07
C PRO A 206 1.82 8.68 -12.30
N GLU A 207 1.50 7.88 -13.32
CA GLU A 207 0.15 7.40 -13.61
C GLU A 207 -0.30 6.20 -12.76
N ILE A 208 0.61 5.60 -11.98
CA ILE A 208 0.32 4.46 -11.12
C ILE A 208 -0.08 4.96 -9.73
N GLU A 209 -1.26 4.56 -9.27
CA GLU A 209 -1.73 4.79 -7.90
C GLU A 209 -1.36 3.57 -7.05
N ALA A 210 -0.34 3.70 -6.18
CA ALA A 210 0.14 2.60 -5.34
C ALA A 210 0.21 2.98 -3.87
N TYR A 211 -0.15 2.05 -2.99
CA TYR A 211 -0.03 2.22 -1.54
C TYR A 211 0.67 1.04 -0.92
N ASP A 212 1.37 1.27 0.18
CA ASP A 212 1.89 0.19 1.03
C ASP A 212 0.93 -0.15 2.16
N VAL A 213 0.94 -1.42 2.56
CA VAL A 213 0.27 -1.91 3.76
C VAL A 213 1.18 -2.85 4.53
N GLN A 214 0.97 -2.92 5.84
CA GLN A 214 1.71 -3.80 6.71
C GLN A 214 0.98 -5.14 6.87
N TYR A 215 1.49 -6.17 6.20
CA TYR A 215 1.06 -7.53 6.43
C TYR A 215 1.66 -8.08 7.73
N THR A 216 0.81 -8.37 8.72
CA THR A 216 1.21 -8.86 10.04
C THR A 216 1.06 -10.38 10.20
N THR A 217 0.44 -11.04 9.23
CA THR A 217 0.24 -12.50 9.23
C THR A 217 1.45 -13.24 8.66
N LYS A 218 1.59 -14.53 9.00
CA LYS A 218 2.65 -15.40 8.49
C LYS A 218 2.10 -16.63 7.81
N ILE A 219 2.79 -17.12 6.79
CA ILE A 219 2.42 -18.36 6.10
C ILE A 219 2.35 -19.54 7.08
N SER A 220 3.28 -19.63 8.03
CA SER A 220 3.31 -20.67 9.06
C SER A 220 2.06 -20.67 9.97
N GLU A 221 1.34 -19.56 10.07
CA GLU A 221 0.13 -19.40 10.90
C GLU A 221 -1.17 -19.74 10.16
N LEU A 222 -1.12 -20.18 8.88
CA LEU A 222 -2.29 -20.37 8.02
C LEU A 222 -3.48 -21.06 8.70
N HIS A 223 -3.26 -22.25 9.24
CA HIS A 223 -4.32 -23.08 9.81
C HIS A 223 -4.89 -22.50 11.11
N GLU A 224 -4.05 -21.86 11.91
CA GLU A 224 -4.46 -21.16 13.13
C GLU A 224 -5.31 -19.93 12.79
N LEU A 225 -4.88 -19.11 11.82
CA LEU A 225 -5.61 -17.93 11.37
C LEU A 225 -6.98 -18.29 10.81
N VAL A 226 -7.07 -19.32 9.95
CA VAL A 226 -8.35 -19.80 9.41
C VAL A 226 -9.27 -20.28 10.52
N THR A 227 -8.74 -20.99 11.52
CA THR A 227 -9.52 -21.44 12.68
C THR A 227 -10.02 -20.26 13.50
N SER A 228 -9.15 -19.31 13.81
CA SER A 228 -9.48 -18.07 14.53
C SER A 228 -10.56 -17.26 13.83
N VAL A 229 -10.49 -17.13 12.49
CA VAL A 229 -11.54 -16.43 11.71
C VAL A 229 -12.88 -17.13 11.85
N ARG A 230 -12.93 -18.47 11.77
CA ARG A 230 -14.17 -19.24 11.93
C ARG A 230 -14.80 -19.05 13.31
N GLU A 231 -13.97 -19.03 14.36
CA GLU A 231 -14.43 -18.82 15.74
C GLU A 231 -14.96 -17.40 15.95
N GLN A 232 -14.32 -16.41 15.33
CA GLN A 232 -14.68 -15.00 15.43
C GLN A 232 -15.68 -14.54 14.36
N ALA A 233 -16.21 -15.46 13.55
CA ALA A 233 -17.04 -15.12 12.39
C ALA A 233 -18.39 -14.47 12.77
N ARG A 234 -18.82 -14.63 14.04
CA ARG A 234 -20.04 -14.01 14.58
C ARG A 234 -19.81 -12.61 15.18
N ASN A 235 -18.56 -12.19 15.26
CA ASN A 235 -18.09 -11.04 16.00
C ASN A 235 -17.11 -10.24 15.13
N GLU A 236 -15.80 -10.41 15.32
CA GLU A 236 -14.80 -9.53 14.72
C GLU A 236 -14.47 -9.84 13.25
N CYS A 237 -14.64 -11.09 12.80
CA CYS A 237 -14.23 -11.55 11.47
C CYS A 237 -15.42 -11.90 10.57
N ARG A 238 -16.34 -10.95 10.37
CA ARG A 238 -17.58 -11.16 9.60
C ARG A 238 -17.36 -11.04 8.08
N PRO A 239 -18.16 -11.74 7.25
CA PRO A 239 -18.09 -11.61 5.79
C PRO A 239 -18.47 -10.22 5.27
N VAL A 240 -19.33 -9.52 6.01
CA VAL A 240 -19.70 -8.12 5.77
C VAL A 240 -19.32 -7.34 7.01
N GLN A 241 -18.39 -6.42 6.86
CA GLN A 241 -17.88 -5.62 7.97
C GLN A 241 -17.13 -4.38 7.48
N ASN A 242 -16.96 -3.43 8.40
CA ASN A 242 -16.07 -2.30 8.19
C ASN A 242 -14.64 -2.71 8.55
N LEU A 243 -13.78 -2.89 7.55
CA LEU A 243 -12.40 -3.29 7.75
C LEU A 243 -11.56 -2.22 8.45
N LEU A 244 -11.86 -0.93 8.26
CA LEU A 244 -11.13 0.17 8.89
C LEU A 244 -11.15 0.12 10.42
N PHE A 245 -12.23 -0.44 10.99
CA PHE A 245 -12.42 -0.60 12.45
C PHE A 245 -12.54 -2.07 12.86
N SER A 246 -12.07 -2.99 12.02
CA SER A 246 -12.13 -4.43 12.33
C SER A 246 -10.93 -4.81 13.19
N GLU A 247 -11.20 -5.55 14.27
CA GLU A 247 -10.17 -6.19 15.10
C GLU A 247 -9.81 -7.60 14.59
N CYS A 248 -10.30 -7.99 13.41
CA CYS A 248 -9.96 -9.27 12.82
C CYS A 248 -8.50 -9.28 12.37
N LYS A 249 -7.64 -10.06 13.06
CA LYS A 249 -6.19 -10.15 12.81
C LYS A 249 -5.79 -10.29 11.33
N ILE A 250 -6.59 -10.99 10.52
CA ILE A 250 -6.30 -11.23 9.11
C ILE A 250 -6.74 -10.08 8.18
N GLY A 251 -7.65 -9.21 8.62
CA GLY A 251 -8.16 -8.09 7.82
C GLY A 251 -7.14 -6.95 7.72
N LEU A 252 -6.97 -6.41 6.53
CA LEU A 252 -6.15 -5.20 6.33
C LEU A 252 -6.97 -3.97 6.72
N ASN A 253 -6.61 -3.34 7.84
CA ASN A 253 -7.27 -2.16 8.42
C ASN A 253 -6.47 -0.85 8.23
N ASP A 254 -5.38 -0.90 7.46
CA ASP A 254 -4.43 0.17 7.20
C ASP A 254 -4.44 0.67 5.74
N LEU A 255 -5.45 0.31 4.94
CA LEU A 255 -5.64 0.90 3.61
C LEU A 255 -6.08 2.36 3.74
N PRO A 256 -5.78 3.23 2.75
CA PRO A 256 -6.37 4.56 2.69
C PRO A 256 -7.90 4.51 2.79
N ASN A 257 -8.49 5.34 3.66
CA ASN A 257 -9.90 5.27 4.03
C ASN A 257 -10.87 5.22 2.83
N GLN A 258 -10.53 5.90 1.75
CA GLN A 258 -11.35 5.96 0.54
C GLN A 258 -11.47 4.59 -0.13
N LEU A 259 -10.46 3.71 -0.03
CA LEU A 259 -10.44 2.41 -0.70
C LEU A 259 -11.43 1.40 -0.11
N TYR A 260 -11.83 1.58 1.15
CA TYR A 260 -12.87 0.76 1.79
C TYR A 260 -14.27 1.06 1.26
N GLU A 261 -14.48 2.28 0.75
CA GLU A 261 -15.77 2.78 0.27
C GLU A 261 -15.95 2.59 -1.24
N LEU A 262 -14.91 2.14 -1.95
CA LEU A 262 -14.97 1.90 -3.38
C LEU A 262 -15.72 0.62 -3.72
N ASP A 263 -16.56 0.74 -4.73
CA ASP A 263 -17.36 -0.31 -5.30
C ASP A 263 -16.51 -1.14 -6.30
N TRP A 264 -15.55 -1.93 -5.80
CA TRP A 264 -14.63 -2.71 -6.62
C TRP A 264 -15.34 -3.68 -7.58
N ASP A 265 -14.97 -3.66 -8.85
CA ASP A 265 -15.52 -4.54 -9.90
C ASP A 265 -14.62 -5.75 -10.13
N ILE A 266 -13.31 -5.53 -10.05
CA ILE A 266 -12.28 -6.56 -10.18
C ILE A 266 -11.29 -6.40 -9.03
N ILE A 267 -10.89 -7.53 -8.45
CA ILE A 267 -9.81 -7.61 -7.47
C ILE A 267 -8.84 -8.70 -7.93
N LEU A 268 -7.55 -8.38 -8.06
CA LEU A 268 -6.49 -9.36 -8.32
C LEU A 268 -5.61 -9.47 -7.08
N VAL A 269 -5.46 -10.68 -6.57
CA VAL A 269 -4.55 -10.99 -5.47
C VAL A 269 -3.30 -11.67 -6.03
N ASP A 270 -2.27 -10.87 -6.23
CA ASP A 270 -0.93 -11.29 -6.69
C ASP A 270 0.22 -10.86 -5.76
N GLY A 271 -0.13 -10.52 -4.52
CA GLY A 271 0.78 -10.11 -3.47
C GLY A 271 0.13 -10.38 -2.11
N PRO A 272 0.93 -10.45 -1.03
CA PRO A 272 2.39 -10.30 -0.99
C PRO A 272 3.13 -11.53 -1.53
N ARG A 273 4.46 -11.44 -1.64
CA ARG A 273 5.36 -12.45 -2.26
C ARG A 273 5.22 -13.88 -1.70
N GLY A 274 5.22 -14.02 -0.37
CA GLY A 274 5.01 -15.30 0.29
C GLY A 274 6.04 -16.40 -0.01
N TYR A 275 7.34 -16.08 -0.03
CA TYR A 275 8.40 -17.03 -0.39
C TYR A 275 8.95 -17.87 0.79
N TRP A 276 8.64 -17.53 2.05
CA TRP A 276 9.12 -18.28 3.23
C TRP A 276 8.06 -18.33 4.35
N PRO A 277 8.11 -19.34 5.26
CA PRO A 277 7.07 -19.57 6.26
C PRO A 277 6.81 -18.39 7.21
N GLU A 278 7.87 -17.68 7.62
CA GLU A 278 7.78 -16.53 8.54
C GLU A 278 7.39 -15.22 7.83
N GLY A 279 7.27 -15.24 6.50
CA GLY A 279 6.91 -14.09 5.70
C GLY A 279 5.41 -13.95 5.54
N PRO A 280 4.94 -12.79 5.07
CA PRO A 280 3.53 -12.56 4.83
C PRO A 280 3.03 -13.42 3.67
N GLY A 281 1.88 -14.05 3.88
CA GLY A 281 1.16 -14.81 2.86
C GLY A 281 -0.06 -14.05 2.33
N ARG A 282 -0.66 -14.54 1.24
CA ARG A 282 -1.82 -13.91 0.59
C ARG A 282 -3.14 -14.03 1.38
N MET A 283 -3.13 -14.63 2.56
CA MET A 283 -4.33 -14.88 3.38
C MET A 283 -5.07 -13.58 3.71
N SER A 284 -4.33 -12.54 4.14
CA SER A 284 -4.89 -11.23 4.47
C SER A 284 -5.49 -10.52 3.26
N ALA A 285 -4.79 -10.56 2.11
CA ALA A 285 -5.30 -10.00 0.87
C ALA A 285 -6.56 -10.75 0.37
N ILE A 286 -6.58 -12.08 0.44
CA ILE A 286 -7.73 -12.90 0.04
C ILE A 286 -8.93 -12.65 0.95
N PHE A 287 -8.73 -12.59 2.27
CA PHE A 287 -9.78 -12.26 3.24
C PHE A 287 -10.36 -10.87 2.96
N THR A 288 -9.49 -9.87 2.84
CA THR A 288 -9.86 -8.47 2.58
C THR A 288 -10.63 -8.35 1.26
N ALA A 289 -10.16 -9.00 0.19
CA ALA A 289 -10.87 -9.06 -1.09
C ALA A 289 -12.28 -9.66 -0.95
N GLY A 290 -12.41 -10.74 -0.17
CA GLY A 290 -13.69 -11.39 0.12
C GLY A 290 -14.67 -10.48 0.88
N VAL A 291 -14.17 -9.69 1.84
CA VAL A 291 -14.97 -8.73 2.60
C VAL A 291 -15.35 -7.52 1.77
N LEU A 292 -14.41 -6.94 1.01
CA LEU A 292 -14.68 -5.80 0.12
C LEU A 292 -15.73 -6.15 -0.93
N ALA A 293 -15.60 -7.31 -1.58
CA ALA A 293 -16.58 -7.78 -2.57
C ALA A 293 -17.99 -7.97 -1.98
N ARG A 294 -18.09 -8.40 -0.71
CA ARG A 294 -19.39 -8.63 -0.05
C ARG A 294 -19.99 -7.36 0.55
N SER A 295 -19.16 -6.43 1.00
CA SER A 295 -19.56 -5.20 1.68
C SER A 295 -19.84 -4.03 0.72
N LYS A 296 -19.65 -4.25 -0.58
CA LYS A 296 -19.97 -3.32 -1.68
C LYS A 296 -21.39 -2.75 -1.56
N LYS A 297 -21.52 -1.41 -1.62
CA LYS A 297 -22.79 -0.70 -1.40
C LYS A 297 -23.57 -0.49 -2.70
N GLY A 298 -22.87 -0.24 -3.80
CA GLY A 298 -23.44 0.06 -5.11
C GLY A 298 -22.87 -0.80 -6.24
N GLY A 299 -22.88 -0.26 -7.45
CA GLY A 299 -22.29 -0.86 -8.65
C GLY A 299 -22.85 -2.24 -9.04
N ASN A 300 -22.03 -3.00 -9.78
CA ASN A 300 -22.35 -4.39 -10.11
C ASN A 300 -22.47 -5.24 -8.83
N ARG A 301 -23.51 -6.08 -8.76
CA ARG A 301 -23.71 -7.00 -7.64
C ARG A 301 -22.62 -8.04 -7.50
N LYS A 302 -21.86 -8.34 -8.55
CA LYS A 302 -20.78 -9.32 -8.54
C LYS A 302 -19.44 -8.63 -8.74
N THR A 303 -18.46 -9.06 -7.96
CA THR A 303 -17.05 -8.66 -8.07
C THR A 303 -16.26 -9.88 -8.55
N HIS A 304 -15.41 -9.65 -9.56
CA HIS A 304 -14.48 -10.67 -10.04
C HIS A 304 -13.25 -10.67 -9.13
N VAL A 305 -12.97 -11.78 -8.45
CA VAL A 305 -11.78 -11.93 -7.61
C VAL A 305 -10.86 -12.98 -8.24
N PHE A 306 -9.66 -12.56 -8.60
CA PHE A 306 -8.61 -13.42 -9.13
C PHE A 306 -7.56 -13.67 -8.05
N VAL A 307 -7.15 -14.92 -7.88
CA VAL A 307 -6.08 -15.30 -6.95
C VAL A 307 -5.02 -16.05 -7.74
N HIS A 308 -3.83 -15.44 -7.84
CA HIS A 308 -2.68 -16.04 -8.50
C HIS A 308 -1.91 -16.98 -7.56
N ASP A 309 -1.06 -17.85 -8.09
CA ASP A 309 -0.40 -18.96 -7.41
C ASP A 309 -1.34 -19.93 -6.65
N TYR A 310 -2.52 -20.19 -7.22
CA TYR A 310 -3.58 -20.97 -6.56
C TYR A 310 -3.18 -22.41 -6.16
N LYS A 311 -2.12 -22.99 -6.74
CA LYS A 311 -1.55 -24.30 -6.41
C LYS A 311 -0.96 -24.36 -5.01
N ARG A 312 -0.54 -23.20 -4.48
CA ARG A 312 0.04 -23.10 -3.13
C ARG A 312 -1.08 -23.27 -2.09
N GLU A 313 -0.74 -23.92 -0.98
CA GLU A 313 -1.72 -24.26 0.06
C GLU A 313 -2.36 -23.00 0.65
N VAL A 314 -1.58 -21.95 0.89
CA VAL A 314 -2.02 -20.69 1.50
C VAL A 314 -3.15 -20.06 0.70
N GLU A 315 -2.95 -19.94 -0.62
CA GLU A 315 -3.92 -19.38 -1.55
C GLU A 315 -5.15 -20.27 -1.67
N ARG A 316 -4.95 -21.58 -1.82
CA ARG A 316 -6.04 -22.54 -1.96
C ARG A 316 -6.94 -22.57 -0.73
N VAL A 317 -6.37 -22.76 0.46
CA VAL A 317 -7.10 -22.85 1.73
C VAL A 317 -7.81 -21.54 2.03
N SER A 318 -7.12 -20.40 1.89
CA SER A 318 -7.73 -19.08 2.17
C SER A 318 -8.86 -18.76 1.18
N SER A 319 -8.69 -19.09 -0.11
CA SER A 319 -9.73 -18.84 -1.12
C SER A 319 -10.95 -19.71 -0.91
N GLU A 320 -10.75 -21.00 -0.63
CA GLU A 320 -11.85 -21.93 -0.34
C GLU A 320 -12.64 -21.49 0.91
N GLU A 321 -11.97 -20.90 1.91
CA GLU A 321 -12.60 -20.42 3.14
C GLU A 321 -13.30 -19.07 2.97
N PHE A 322 -12.68 -18.08 2.32
CA PHE A 322 -13.16 -16.69 2.33
C PHE A 322 -13.85 -16.27 1.02
N LEU A 323 -13.46 -16.87 -0.11
CA LEU A 323 -14.10 -16.63 -1.41
C LEU A 323 -15.17 -17.67 -1.74
N CYS A 324 -15.06 -18.86 -1.15
CA CYS A 324 -15.99 -19.97 -1.23
C CYS A 324 -15.99 -20.72 -2.56
N LYS A 325 -15.92 -22.05 -2.47
CA LYS A 325 -15.91 -22.92 -3.65
C LYS A 325 -17.15 -22.75 -4.53
N GLU A 326 -18.31 -22.45 -3.96
CA GLU A 326 -19.53 -22.15 -4.72
C GLU A 326 -19.42 -20.92 -5.65
N ASN A 327 -18.48 -20.01 -5.39
CA ASN A 327 -18.24 -18.83 -6.22
C ASN A 327 -17.13 -19.04 -7.26
N LEU A 328 -16.46 -20.19 -7.27
CA LEU A 328 -15.37 -20.49 -8.21
C LEU A 328 -15.93 -20.68 -9.63
N VAL A 329 -15.52 -19.81 -10.55
CA VAL A 329 -15.90 -19.87 -11.97
C VAL A 329 -14.96 -20.80 -12.73
N LYS A 330 -13.65 -20.63 -12.50
CA LYS A 330 -12.61 -21.38 -13.20
C LYS A 330 -11.31 -21.35 -12.41
N SER A 331 -10.56 -22.45 -12.46
CA SER A 331 -9.13 -22.45 -12.17
C SER A 331 -8.36 -22.87 -13.42
N SER A 332 -7.33 -22.13 -13.82
CA SER A 332 -6.45 -22.47 -14.94
C SER A 332 -5.21 -23.19 -14.42
N LYS A 333 -5.01 -24.46 -14.84
CA LYS A 333 -3.77 -25.24 -14.60
C LYS A 333 -3.18 -25.10 -13.18
N ASP A 334 -4.05 -24.92 -12.18
CA ASP A 334 -3.73 -24.65 -10.78
C ASP A 334 -2.91 -23.36 -10.50
N LEU A 335 -2.79 -22.39 -11.42
CA LEU A 335 -2.06 -21.13 -11.19
C LEU A 335 -2.96 -19.94 -10.88
N LEU A 336 -4.07 -19.79 -11.59
CA LEU A 336 -5.00 -18.69 -11.36
C LEU A 336 -6.39 -19.24 -11.06
N ALA A 337 -6.98 -18.82 -9.95
CA ALA A 337 -8.39 -19.05 -9.65
C ALA A 337 -9.20 -17.78 -9.87
N HIS A 338 -10.35 -17.92 -10.51
CA HIS A 338 -11.30 -16.84 -10.75
C HIS A 338 -12.60 -17.14 -10.01
N TYR A 339 -12.93 -16.27 -9.06
CA TYR A 339 -14.17 -16.26 -8.30
C TYR A 339 -15.06 -15.11 -8.77
N MET A 340 -16.37 -15.33 -8.74
CA MET A 340 -17.37 -14.27 -8.88
C MET A 340 -18.16 -14.18 -7.57
N VAL A 341 -17.74 -13.25 -6.73
CA VAL A 341 -18.31 -13.06 -5.40
C VAL A 341 -19.48 -12.08 -5.50
N GLU A 342 -20.66 -12.50 -5.03
CA GLU A 342 -21.82 -11.63 -4.98
C GLU A 342 -21.86 -10.80 -3.68
N ARG A 343 -22.21 -9.53 -3.80
CA ARG A 343 -22.48 -8.64 -2.67
C ARG A 343 -23.58 -9.23 -1.78
N VAL A 344 -23.45 -9.05 -0.47
CA VAL A 344 -24.46 -9.47 0.49
C VAL A 344 -25.35 -8.27 0.79
N VAL A 345 -26.61 -8.34 0.35
CA VAL A 345 -27.63 -7.38 0.76
C VAL A 345 -28.17 -7.88 2.09
N ASP A 346 -27.95 -7.11 3.15
CA ASP A 346 -28.20 -7.43 4.56
C ASP A 346 -29.49 -8.26 4.75
N ASP A 347 -29.33 -9.59 4.88
CA ASP A 347 -30.44 -10.56 5.01
C ASP A 347 -30.58 -11.12 6.43
N GLY A 348 -29.99 -10.45 7.42
CA GLY A 348 -30.18 -10.80 8.82
C GLY A 348 -29.51 -12.10 9.24
N GLY A 349 -28.17 -12.12 9.24
CA GLY A 349 -27.41 -13.01 10.12
C GLY A 349 -26.57 -14.12 9.49
N SER A 350 -26.14 -13.99 8.22
CA SER A 350 -25.09 -14.88 7.71
C SER A 350 -23.70 -14.50 8.24
N HIS A 351 -23.35 -15.03 9.40
CA HIS A 351 -22.03 -14.91 10.03
C HIS A 351 -20.96 -15.82 9.42
N GLN A 352 -21.21 -16.42 8.26
CA GLN A 352 -20.28 -17.35 7.61
C GLN A 352 -20.05 -16.92 6.17
N PHE A 353 -18.80 -17.06 5.72
CA PHE A 353 -18.42 -16.74 4.35
C PHE A 353 -19.12 -17.65 3.34
N CYS A 354 -19.14 -18.97 3.62
CA CYS A 354 -19.61 -19.99 2.68
C CYS A 354 -20.87 -20.71 3.16
N ARG A 355 -21.83 -20.88 2.26
CA ARG A 355 -23.13 -21.54 2.52
C ARG A 355 -22.99 -23.04 2.73
N THR A 356 -22.04 -23.67 2.04
CA THR A 356 -21.78 -25.11 2.16
C THR A 356 -21.20 -25.50 3.53
N ALA A 357 -20.47 -24.60 4.20
CA ALA A 357 -20.02 -24.80 5.58
C ALA A 357 -21.20 -24.89 6.57
N LYS A 358 -22.23 -24.06 6.39
CA LYS A 358 -23.49 -24.10 7.15
C LYS A 358 -24.21 -25.44 7.01
N ALA A 359 -24.26 -25.98 5.79
CA ALA A 359 -24.89 -27.28 5.51
C ALA A 359 -24.13 -28.45 6.16
N LYS A 360 -22.80 -28.49 6.05
CA LYS A 360 -21.95 -29.52 6.68
C LYS A 360 -21.99 -29.47 8.21
N ALA A 361 -21.93 -28.27 8.80
CA ALA A 361 -22.04 -28.10 10.26
C ALA A 361 -23.42 -28.55 10.80
N LYS A 362 -24.50 -28.26 10.05
CA LYS A 362 -25.85 -28.71 10.39
C LYS A 362 -26.02 -30.24 10.27
N ALA A 363 -25.40 -30.86 9.27
CA ALA A 363 -25.39 -32.31 9.11
C ALA A 363 -24.62 -33.01 10.24
N LYS A 364 -23.44 -32.51 10.63
CA LYS A 364 -22.63 -33.06 11.74
C LYS A 364 -23.36 -33.00 13.09
N ARG A 365 -24.09 -31.92 13.37
CA ARG A 365 -24.94 -31.77 14.57
C ARG A 365 -26.18 -32.65 14.61
N ARG A 366 -26.62 -33.20 13.47
CA ARG A 366 -27.76 -34.14 13.41
C ARG A 366 -27.31 -35.60 13.52
N ALA A 367 -26.02 -35.87 13.37
CA ALA A 367 -25.43 -37.19 13.40
C ALA A 367 -24.70 -37.50 14.73
N ALA A 368 -24.57 -36.50 15.60
CA ALA A 368 -24.12 -36.62 16.99
C ALA A 368 -25.34 -36.37 17.89
#